data_AF-A0A7V9GT48-F1
#
_entry.id   AF-A0A7V9GT48-F1
#
_cell.length_a   1.000
_cell.length_b   1.000
_cell.length_c   1.000
_cell.angle_alpha   90.00
_cell.angle_beta   90.00
_cell.angle_gamma   90.00
#
_symmetry.space_group_name_H-M   'P 1'
#
loop_
_entity.id
_entity.type
_entity.pdbx_description
1 polymer ?
#
loop_
_entity_poly.entity_id
_entity_poly.type
_entity_poly.pdbx_seq_one_letter_code
_entity_poly.pdbx_strand_id
1 'polypeptide(L)'
;MIQPIPPGTRDVLPDEMRELRALSSSLHASFEKAGYGEVWTPAMEYEDVMRRGDERTAGSGFRLFDDAGRLLVLRSDMTIPIARVVATRFQDAEMPLRLCYFAHSYRAVKSGTGQSREFLQAGVELIGVPGPEGEAEAVSLALEGLSEAGLARHRIGLGDGDLYRSLLANLEVPDEEREDLLGALSRRDLVELEARTERLSISPESRALLTRLPTLRGGIEVLGRANGPVSQAVERLRELYELLAERGVADRVIFDLGLVRELGYYTGPVWEVYDPAVGFMLGGGGRYDDMIGRFGRDLPACGTALDVERVHIAKMAEEKG
;
A
#
# COMPACT_ATOMS: atom_id res chain seq x y z
N MET A 1 25.94 -26.34 18.74
CA MET A 1 26.20 -24.90 18.49
C MET A 1 25.10 -24.42 17.58
N ILE A 2 24.23 -23.51 18.02
CA ILE A 2 23.22 -22.91 17.15
C ILE A 2 23.96 -21.88 16.30
N GLN A 3 23.89 -22.01 14.98
CA GLN A 3 24.43 -21.00 14.06
C GLN A 3 23.37 -19.90 13.92
N PRO A 4 23.68 -18.64 14.27
CA PRO A 4 22.70 -17.56 14.19
C PRO A 4 22.45 -17.14 12.74
N ILE A 5 21.20 -16.77 12.44
CA ILE A 5 20.80 -16.10 11.19
C ILE A 5 20.70 -14.58 11.41
N PRO A 6 20.72 -13.76 10.33
CA PRO A 6 20.55 -12.32 10.46
C PRO A 6 19.27 -11.92 11.22
N PRO A 7 19.32 -10.94 12.15
CA PRO A 7 18.12 -10.51 12.87
C PRO A 7 17.03 -10.00 11.93
N GLY A 8 15.80 -10.49 12.10
CA GLY A 8 14.65 -10.14 11.26
C GLY A 8 14.48 -11.02 10.02
N THR A 9 15.31 -12.06 9.84
CA THR A 9 15.06 -13.15 8.88
C THR A 9 14.62 -14.41 9.63
N ARG A 10 14.12 -15.42 8.90
CA ARG A 10 13.65 -16.67 9.49
C ARG A 10 13.84 -17.84 8.54
N ASP A 11 14.13 -19.02 9.10
CA ASP A 11 14.05 -20.27 8.36
C ASP A 11 12.60 -20.77 8.35
N VAL A 12 12.09 -21.13 7.17
CA VAL A 12 10.76 -21.73 6.99
C VAL A 12 10.94 -23.23 6.80
N LEU A 13 10.37 -24.02 7.72
CA LEU A 13 10.50 -25.48 7.72
C LEU A 13 9.49 -26.16 6.77
N PRO A 14 9.66 -27.45 6.41
CA PRO A 14 8.87 -28.08 5.37
C PRO A 14 7.34 -28.03 5.51
N ASP A 15 6.81 -28.14 6.73
CA ASP A 15 5.35 -28.09 6.95
C ASP A 15 4.80 -26.69 6.74
N GLU A 16 5.45 -25.67 7.32
CA GLU A 16 5.09 -24.27 7.09
C GLU A 16 5.26 -23.87 5.61
N MET A 17 6.34 -24.30 4.96
CA MET A 17 6.57 -24.02 3.54
C MET A 17 5.49 -24.66 2.65
N ARG A 18 4.96 -25.83 3.03
CA ARG A 18 3.84 -26.47 2.32
C ARG A 18 2.60 -25.59 2.39
N GLU A 19 2.30 -25.05 3.57
CA GLU A 19 1.15 -24.16 3.81
C GLU A 19 1.31 -22.82 3.07
N LEU A 20 2.48 -22.18 3.17
CA LEU A 20 2.79 -20.95 2.44
C LEU A 20 2.70 -21.16 0.92
N ARG A 21 3.17 -22.30 0.41
CA ARG A 21 3.07 -22.61 -1.03
C ARG A 21 1.63 -22.81 -1.47
N ALA A 22 0.81 -23.48 -0.67
CA ALA A 22 -0.62 -23.63 -0.96
C ALA A 22 -1.33 -22.28 -0.99
N LEU A 23 -1.03 -21.41 0.00
CA LEU A 23 -1.53 -20.04 0.07
C LEU A 23 -1.14 -19.23 -1.18
N SER A 24 0.16 -19.19 -1.52
CA SER A 24 0.65 -18.47 -2.70
C SER A 24 0.04 -19.01 -3.99
N SER A 25 -0.11 -20.33 -4.12
CA SER A 25 -0.71 -20.94 -5.32
C SER A 25 -2.18 -20.57 -5.46
N SER A 26 -2.92 -20.47 -4.34
CA SER A 26 -4.31 -20.02 -4.35
C SER A 26 -4.42 -18.56 -4.81
N LEU A 27 -3.61 -17.66 -4.23
CA LEU A 27 -3.57 -16.26 -4.64
C LEU A 27 -3.19 -16.10 -6.11
N HIS A 28 -2.19 -16.85 -6.56
CA HIS A 28 -1.74 -16.84 -7.96
C HIS A 28 -2.87 -17.27 -8.91
N ALA A 29 -3.57 -18.35 -8.58
CA ALA A 29 -4.71 -18.81 -9.37
C ALA A 29 -5.83 -17.77 -9.46
N SER A 30 -6.12 -17.04 -8.37
CA SER A 30 -7.07 -15.93 -8.38
C SER A 30 -6.61 -14.80 -9.31
N PHE A 31 -5.32 -14.44 -9.27
CA PHE A 31 -4.75 -13.39 -10.13
C PHE A 31 -4.78 -13.78 -11.61
N GLU A 32 -4.36 -15.01 -11.95
CA GLU A 32 -4.42 -15.53 -13.32
C GLU A 32 -5.84 -15.60 -13.86
N LYS A 33 -6.80 -16.05 -13.05
CA LYS A 33 -8.23 -16.07 -13.41
C LYS A 33 -8.76 -14.68 -13.71
N ALA A 34 -8.25 -13.64 -13.06
CA ALA A 34 -8.54 -12.24 -13.34
C ALA A 34 -7.73 -11.65 -14.52
N GLY A 35 -6.91 -12.46 -15.19
CA GLY A 35 -6.13 -12.06 -16.37
C GLY A 35 -4.81 -11.36 -16.05
N TYR A 36 -4.31 -11.46 -14.81
CA TYR A 36 -2.99 -10.94 -14.44
C TYR A 36 -1.89 -11.93 -14.81
N GLY A 37 -0.88 -11.46 -15.54
CA GLY A 37 0.30 -12.24 -15.90
C GLY A 37 1.44 -12.02 -14.91
N GLU A 38 2.08 -13.10 -14.47
CA GLU A 38 3.20 -12.99 -13.53
C GLU A 38 4.43 -12.35 -14.20
N VAL A 39 5.01 -11.36 -13.52
CA VAL A 39 6.27 -10.72 -13.90
C VAL A 39 7.31 -10.93 -12.80
N TRP A 40 8.56 -11.10 -13.22
CA TRP A 40 9.69 -11.22 -12.33
C TRP A 40 10.75 -10.15 -12.62
N THR A 41 11.34 -9.59 -11.56
CA THR A 41 12.45 -8.64 -11.64
C THR A 41 13.61 -9.09 -10.73
N PRO A 42 14.84 -8.62 -10.97
CA PRO A 42 15.98 -8.91 -10.09
C PRO A 42 15.76 -8.46 -8.65
N ALA A 43 16.30 -9.20 -7.67
CA ALA A 43 16.25 -8.84 -6.24
C ALA A 43 17.03 -7.56 -5.93
N MET A 44 18.02 -7.26 -6.75
CA MET A 44 18.90 -6.11 -6.64
C MET A 44 18.58 -5.11 -7.74
N GLU A 45 18.40 -3.85 -7.36
CA GLU A 45 18.27 -2.70 -8.25
C GLU A 45 19.43 -1.73 -8.02
N TYR A 46 19.68 -0.85 -8.98
CA TYR A 46 20.50 0.34 -8.70
C TYR A 46 19.76 1.25 -7.72
N GLU A 47 20.45 1.85 -6.75
CA GLU A 47 19.81 2.77 -5.80
C GLU A 47 19.09 3.92 -6.53
N ASP A 48 19.67 4.42 -7.63
CA ASP A 48 19.08 5.48 -8.46
C ASP A 48 17.72 5.11 -9.04
N VAL A 49 17.48 3.83 -9.35
CA VAL A 49 16.17 3.34 -9.81
C VAL A 49 15.15 3.48 -8.68
N MET A 50 15.51 3.03 -7.47
CA MET A 50 14.62 3.10 -6.32
C MET A 50 14.36 4.55 -5.92
N ARG A 51 15.38 5.42 -5.90
CA ARG A 51 15.24 6.85 -5.58
C ARG A 51 14.36 7.59 -6.59
N ARG A 52 14.47 7.24 -7.87
CA ARG A 52 13.60 7.78 -8.92
C ARG A 52 12.14 7.39 -8.71
N GLY A 53 11.90 6.18 -8.21
CA GLY A 53 10.56 5.75 -7.81
C GLY A 53 10.06 6.47 -6.56
N ASP A 54 10.83 6.46 -5.47
CA ASP A 54 10.50 7.14 -4.21
C ASP A 54 11.71 7.17 -3.25
N GLU A 55 12.06 8.35 -2.71
CA GLU A 55 13.24 8.50 -1.84
C GLU A 55 13.12 7.72 -0.53
N ARG A 56 11.92 7.71 0.07
CA ARG A 56 11.67 7.02 1.35
C ARG A 56 11.82 5.51 1.18
N THR A 57 11.29 4.99 0.09
CA THR A 57 11.37 3.58 -0.28
C THR A 57 12.82 3.15 -0.52
N ALA A 58 13.61 3.96 -1.23
CA ALA A 58 15.05 3.75 -1.41
C ALA A 58 15.83 3.80 -0.08
N GLY A 59 15.45 4.69 0.83
CA GLY A 59 16.03 4.81 2.18
C GLY A 59 15.84 3.56 3.04
N SER A 60 14.80 2.77 2.77
CA SER A 60 14.46 1.58 3.55
C SER A 60 15.13 0.28 3.08
N GLY A 61 15.79 0.25 1.91
CA GLY A 61 16.39 -0.97 1.38
C GLY A 61 17.78 -1.28 1.96
N PHE A 62 18.22 -2.55 1.86
CA PHE A 62 19.60 -2.93 2.19
C PHE A 62 20.55 -2.53 1.08
N ARG A 63 21.57 -1.76 1.42
CA ARG A 63 22.55 -1.24 0.46
C ARG A 63 23.79 -2.12 0.39
N LEU A 64 24.30 -2.29 -0.83
CA LEU A 64 25.53 -3.03 -1.11
C LEU A 64 26.25 -2.39 -2.30
N PHE A 65 27.54 -2.66 -2.44
CA PHE A 65 28.33 -2.23 -3.59
C PHE A 65 28.67 -3.43 -4.47
N ASP A 66 28.63 -3.25 -5.80
CA ASP A 66 29.18 -4.24 -6.72
C ASP A 66 30.71 -4.11 -6.86
N ASP A 67 31.30 -4.98 -7.66
CA ASP A 67 32.74 -5.03 -7.95
C ASP A 67 33.27 -3.78 -8.65
N ALA A 68 32.39 -3.05 -9.35
CA ALA A 68 32.67 -1.76 -9.97
C ALA A 68 32.44 -0.56 -9.03
N GLY A 69 32.05 -0.79 -7.77
CA GLY A 69 31.78 0.25 -6.78
C GLY A 69 30.45 0.97 -6.96
N ARG A 70 29.52 0.44 -7.78
CA ARG A 70 28.18 1.01 -7.94
C ARG A 70 27.30 0.62 -6.76
N LEU A 71 26.48 1.57 -6.32
CA LEU A 71 25.56 1.38 -5.20
C LEU A 71 24.30 0.66 -5.67
N LEU A 72 24.09 -0.53 -5.11
CA LEU A 72 22.92 -1.36 -5.32
C LEU A 72 22.08 -1.38 -4.06
N VAL A 73 20.83 -1.80 -4.22
CA VAL A 73 19.88 -1.99 -3.12
C VAL A 73 19.09 -3.27 -3.34
N LEU A 74 18.89 -4.05 -2.27
CA LEU A 74 17.86 -5.08 -2.27
C LEU A 74 16.50 -4.37 -2.25
N ARG A 75 15.67 -4.63 -3.26
CA ARG A 75 14.38 -3.94 -3.43
C ARG A 75 13.51 -4.07 -2.17
N SER A 76 12.88 -2.97 -1.77
CA SER A 76 12.00 -2.88 -0.61
C SER A 76 10.50 -3.02 -0.95
N ASP A 77 10.21 -2.99 -2.25
CA ASP A 77 8.91 -3.20 -2.89
C ASP A 77 9.11 -3.68 -4.35
N MET A 78 8.01 -4.07 -5.00
CA MET A 78 7.99 -4.50 -6.41
C MET A 78 7.37 -3.46 -7.36
N THR A 79 6.62 -2.48 -6.85
CA THR A 79 5.95 -1.45 -7.64
C THR A 79 6.96 -0.61 -8.42
N ILE A 80 8.06 -0.17 -7.79
CA ILE A 80 9.12 0.61 -8.47
C ILE A 80 9.85 -0.21 -9.55
N PRO A 81 10.34 -1.45 -9.26
CA PRO A 81 10.88 -2.32 -10.31
C PRO A 81 9.90 -2.57 -11.47
N ILE A 82 8.62 -2.78 -11.19
CA ILE A 82 7.59 -3.00 -12.22
C ILE A 82 7.37 -1.73 -13.03
N ALA A 83 7.32 -0.55 -12.41
CA ALA A 83 7.23 0.73 -13.10
C ALA A 83 8.38 0.93 -14.09
N ARG A 84 9.61 0.64 -13.66
CA ARG A 84 10.79 0.63 -14.53
C ARG A 84 10.61 -0.33 -15.71
N VAL A 85 10.15 -1.56 -15.46
CA VAL A 85 9.94 -2.56 -16.52
C VAL A 85 8.86 -2.11 -17.49
N VAL A 86 7.72 -1.62 -17.02
CA VAL A 86 6.61 -1.14 -17.87
C VAL A 86 7.07 0.01 -18.76
N ALA A 87 7.77 1.00 -18.20
CA ALA A 87 8.25 2.16 -18.96
C ALA A 87 9.33 1.81 -20.01
N THR A 88 10.13 0.77 -19.78
CA THR A 88 11.29 0.44 -20.61
C THR A 88 11.13 -0.79 -21.51
N ARG A 89 10.21 -1.70 -21.19
CA ARG A 89 10.05 -2.99 -21.89
C ARG A 89 8.66 -3.21 -22.48
N PHE A 90 7.64 -2.50 -21.99
CA PHE A 90 6.25 -2.61 -22.47
C PHE A 90 5.82 -1.39 -23.30
N GLN A 91 6.76 -0.70 -23.96
CA GLN A 91 6.49 0.55 -24.69
C GLN A 91 5.42 0.37 -25.77
N ASP A 92 5.45 -0.76 -26.48
CA ASP A 92 4.52 -1.09 -27.57
C ASP A 92 3.32 -1.94 -27.12
N ALA A 93 3.20 -2.23 -25.81
CA ALA A 93 2.11 -3.05 -25.31
C ALA A 93 0.79 -2.26 -25.24
N GLU A 94 -0.30 -2.92 -25.62
CA GLU A 94 -1.65 -2.39 -25.47
C GLU A 94 -2.05 -2.32 -23.99
N MET A 95 -2.82 -1.30 -23.64
CA MET A 95 -3.38 -1.13 -22.31
C MET A 95 -4.75 -1.80 -22.20
N PRO A 96 -5.17 -2.22 -20.99
CA PRO A 96 -4.40 -2.15 -19.74
C PRO A 96 -3.43 -3.31 -19.56
N LEU A 97 -2.35 -3.08 -18.80
CA LEU A 97 -1.47 -4.15 -18.31
C LEU A 97 -1.93 -4.60 -16.94
N ARG A 98 -2.12 -5.91 -16.81
CA ARG A 98 -2.44 -6.61 -15.56
C ARG A 98 -1.25 -7.49 -15.20
N LEU A 99 -0.43 -7.05 -14.24
CA LEU A 99 0.78 -7.74 -13.83
C LEU A 99 0.67 -8.22 -12.40
N CYS A 100 1.02 -9.46 -12.11
CA CYS A 100 1.14 -9.96 -10.73
C CYS A 100 2.58 -10.39 -10.42
N TYR A 101 2.89 -10.59 -9.14
CA TYR A 101 4.22 -11.05 -8.71
C TYR A 101 4.16 -11.79 -7.38
N PHE A 102 5.08 -12.75 -7.22
CA PHE A 102 5.41 -13.40 -5.95
C PHE A 102 6.91 -13.27 -5.70
N ALA A 103 7.31 -12.33 -4.84
CA ALA A 103 8.70 -11.96 -4.70
C ALA A 103 9.05 -11.53 -3.27
N HIS A 104 10.23 -11.94 -2.80
CA HIS A 104 10.75 -11.40 -1.55
C HIS A 104 11.09 -9.90 -1.70
N SER A 105 10.73 -9.15 -0.67
CA SER A 105 11.11 -7.76 -0.46
C SER A 105 11.92 -7.62 0.82
N TYR A 106 12.80 -6.62 0.83
CA TYR A 106 13.83 -6.47 1.85
C TYR A 106 13.81 -5.08 2.47
N ARG A 107 13.68 -5.00 3.79
CA ARG A 107 13.60 -3.72 4.51
C ARG A 107 14.58 -3.67 5.67
N ALA A 108 15.42 -2.64 5.68
CA ALA A 108 16.30 -2.26 6.77
C ALA A 108 15.48 -1.62 7.90
N VAL A 109 14.74 -2.43 8.66
CA VAL A 109 13.97 -1.97 9.81
C VAL A 109 14.84 -1.84 11.07
N LYS A 110 14.46 -0.90 11.96
CA LYS A 110 15.10 -0.75 13.28
C LYS A 110 14.98 -2.06 14.07
N SER A 111 16.08 -2.48 14.69
CA SER A 111 16.12 -3.66 15.55
C SER A 111 15.12 -3.51 16.71
N GLY A 112 14.45 -4.61 17.10
CA GLY A 112 13.54 -4.64 18.24
C GLY A 112 12.09 -4.24 17.95
N THR A 113 11.74 -3.97 16.69
CA THR A 113 10.37 -3.60 16.27
C THR A 113 9.46 -4.80 15.95
N GLY A 114 10.00 -6.03 15.96
CA GLY A 114 9.26 -7.24 15.55
C GLY A 114 8.95 -7.31 14.05
N GLN A 115 9.44 -6.36 13.25
CA GLN A 115 9.24 -6.35 11.80
C GLN A 115 10.24 -7.27 11.09
N SER A 116 9.75 -8.03 10.11
CA SER A 116 10.57 -8.84 9.21
C SER A 116 11.43 -7.93 8.31
N ARG A 117 12.68 -8.34 8.10
CA ARG A 117 13.62 -7.69 7.17
C ARG A 117 13.60 -8.32 5.79
N GLU A 118 13.10 -9.54 5.69
CA GLU A 118 12.85 -10.30 4.47
C GLU A 118 11.47 -10.95 4.61
N PHE A 119 10.60 -10.77 3.62
CA PHE A 119 9.24 -11.30 3.61
C PHE A 119 8.75 -11.47 2.17
N LEU A 120 7.93 -12.47 1.94
CA LEU A 120 7.36 -12.77 0.63
C LEU A 120 6.15 -11.87 0.38
N GLN A 121 6.19 -11.09 -0.70
CA GLN A 121 5.05 -10.33 -1.16
C GLN A 121 4.36 -11.03 -2.33
N ALA A 122 3.04 -11.08 -2.26
CA ALA A 122 2.15 -11.40 -3.38
C ALA A 122 1.41 -10.13 -3.76
N GLY A 123 1.51 -9.68 -5.01
CA GLY A 123 0.86 -8.44 -5.41
C GLY A 123 0.43 -8.39 -6.86
N VAL A 124 -0.37 -7.37 -7.14
CA VAL A 124 -0.92 -7.05 -8.45
C VAL A 124 -0.70 -5.57 -8.74
N GLU A 125 -0.35 -5.25 -9.97
CA GLU A 125 -0.22 -3.90 -10.51
C GLU A 125 -1.11 -3.81 -11.76
N LEU A 126 -2.07 -2.88 -11.75
CA LEU A 126 -2.95 -2.56 -12.85
C LEU A 126 -2.54 -1.21 -13.44
N ILE A 127 -2.03 -1.25 -14.67
CA ILE A 127 -1.51 -0.07 -15.36
C ILE A 127 -2.39 0.25 -16.57
N GLY A 128 -2.70 1.54 -16.74
CA GLY A 128 -3.47 2.05 -17.88
C GLY A 128 -4.98 2.11 -17.64
N VAL A 129 -5.45 1.79 -16.42
CA VAL A 129 -6.86 1.97 -16.03
C VAL A 129 -6.96 3.16 -15.07
N PRO A 130 -7.68 4.24 -15.42
CA PRO A 130 -7.95 5.35 -14.51
C PRO A 130 -8.89 4.92 -13.38
N GLY A 131 -9.05 5.79 -12.39
CA GLY A 131 -10.02 5.56 -11.33
C GLY A 131 -11.41 6.08 -11.67
N PRO A 132 -12.44 5.57 -11.00
CA PRO A 132 -12.39 4.61 -9.88
C PRO A 132 -12.39 3.11 -10.28
N GLU A 133 -12.51 2.77 -11.57
CA GLU A 133 -12.66 1.38 -12.03
C GLU A 133 -11.43 0.52 -11.73
N GLY A 134 -10.22 1.09 -11.88
CA GLY A 134 -8.98 0.38 -11.60
C GLY A 134 -8.85 0.00 -10.12
N GLU A 135 -9.17 0.92 -9.21
CA GLU A 135 -9.17 0.68 -7.78
C GLU A 135 -10.21 -0.36 -7.39
N ALA A 136 -11.41 -0.29 -7.97
CA ALA A 136 -12.46 -1.27 -7.71
C ALA A 136 -12.01 -2.68 -8.13
N GLU A 137 -11.33 -2.83 -9.27
CA GLU A 137 -10.75 -4.10 -9.72
C GLU A 137 -9.67 -4.60 -8.75
N ALA A 138 -8.69 -3.77 -8.40
CA ALA A 138 -7.56 -4.15 -7.55
C ALA A 138 -7.98 -4.50 -6.11
N VAL A 139 -8.92 -3.75 -5.53
CA VAL A 139 -9.47 -3.99 -4.19
C VAL A 139 -10.32 -5.26 -4.17
N SER A 140 -11.19 -5.45 -5.17
CA SER A 140 -12.04 -6.64 -5.24
C SER A 140 -11.21 -7.91 -5.43
N LEU A 141 -10.21 -7.88 -6.32
CA LEU A 141 -9.30 -9.01 -6.53
C LEU A 141 -8.53 -9.38 -5.26
N ALA A 142 -8.09 -8.40 -4.47
CA ALA A 142 -7.42 -8.67 -3.20
C ALA A 142 -8.38 -9.34 -2.19
N LEU A 143 -9.62 -8.83 -2.06
CA LEU A 143 -10.63 -9.40 -1.16
C LEU A 143 -11.05 -10.80 -1.59
N GLU A 144 -11.29 -11.00 -2.87
CA GLU A 144 -11.67 -12.31 -3.44
C GLU A 144 -10.53 -13.31 -3.32
N GLY A 145 -9.31 -12.91 -3.70
CA GLY A 145 -8.13 -13.78 -3.62
C GLY A 145 -7.83 -14.25 -2.19
N LEU A 146 -7.98 -13.36 -1.19
CA LEU A 146 -7.86 -13.74 0.22
C LEU A 146 -8.98 -14.72 0.65
N SER A 147 -10.20 -14.53 0.14
CA SER A 147 -11.31 -15.45 0.42
C SER A 147 -11.08 -16.83 -0.18
N GLU A 148 -10.64 -16.87 -1.45
CA GLU A 148 -10.31 -18.12 -2.15
C GLU A 148 -9.12 -18.83 -1.49
N ALA A 149 -8.17 -18.07 -0.92
CA ALA A 149 -7.08 -18.56 -0.09
C ALA A 149 -7.50 -19.05 1.31
N GLY A 150 -8.77 -18.92 1.67
CA GLY A 150 -9.35 -19.43 2.92
C GLY A 150 -9.24 -18.49 4.12
N LEU A 151 -8.98 -17.19 3.90
CA LEU A 151 -9.12 -16.16 4.94
C LEU A 151 -10.53 -15.55 4.84
N ALA A 152 -11.32 -15.62 5.90
CA ALA A 152 -12.76 -15.36 5.81
C ALA A 152 -13.21 -14.00 6.39
N ARG A 153 -12.51 -13.49 7.41
CA ARG A 153 -12.94 -12.32 8.18
C ARG A 153 -12.17 -11.05 7.85
N HIS A 154 -11.34 -11.09 6.82
CA HIS A 154 -10.57 -9.94 6.37
C HIS A 154 -11.46 -8.75 5.99
N ARG A 155 -10.89 -7.57 6.17
CA ARG A 155 -11.50 -6.27 5.91
C ARG A 155 -10.47 -5.36 5.26
N ILE A 156 -10.96 -4.35 4.54
CA ILE A 156 -10.12 -3.28 4.00
C ILE A 156 -10.45 -1.97 4.71
N GLY A 157 -9.41 -1.34 5.25
CA GLY A 157 -9.44 0.07 5.63
C GLY A 157 -9.20 0.91 4.38
N LEU A 158 -10.13 1.79 4.02
CA LEU A 158 -10.09 2.61 2.81
C LEU A 158 -9.98 4.09 3.18
N GLY A 159 -9.02 4.77 2.58
CA GLY A 159 -8.80 6.21 2.72
C GLY A 159 -8.30 6.80 1.40
N ASP A 160 -7.80 8.03 1.44
CA ASP A 160 -7.31 8.72 0.25
C ASP A 160 -5.98 9.40 0.58
N GLY A 161 -4.94 9.03 -0.17
CA GLY A 161 -3.57 9.51 0.06
C GLY A 161 -3.40 11.00 -0.29
N ASP A 162 -4.27 11.54 -1.14
CA ASP A 162 -4.26 12.93 -1.56
C ASP A 162 -5.07 13.84 -0.61
N LEU A 163 -6.01 13.28 0.18
CA LEU A 163 -6.88 14.00 1.13
C LEU A 163 -6.16 15.12 1.90
N TYR A 164 -5.10 14.78 2.64
CA TYR A 164 -4.41 15.74 3.51
C TYR A 164 -3.52 16.70 2.73
N ARG A 165 -2.89 16.26 1.64
CA ARG A 165 -2.07 17.15 0.79
C ARG A 165 -2.92 18.23 0.14
N SER A 166 -4.03 17.82 -0.47
CA SER A 166 -5.01 18.74 -1.06
C SER A 166 -5.62 19.66 0.00
N LEU A 167 -5.97 19.14 1.18
CA LEU A 167 -6.47 19.97 2.28
C LEU A 167 -5.46 21.02 2.73
N LEU A 168 -4.22 20.62 3.03
CA LEU A 168 -3.18 21.53 3.50
C LEU A 168 -2.78 22.56 2.43
N ALA A 169 -2.81 22.17 1.16
CA ALA A 169 -2.61 23.09 0.03
C ALA A 169 -3.71 24.13 -0.07
N ASN A 170 -4.98 23.72 0.03
CA ASN A 170 -6.14 24.62 0.02
C ASN A 170 -6.19 25.57 1.22
N LEU A 171 -5.58 25.17 2.35
CA LEU A 171 -5.44 26.00 3.54
C LEU A 171 -4.19 26.90 3.50
N GLU A 172 -3.45 26.90 2.39
CA GLU A 172 -2.23 27.70 2.19
C GLU A 172 -1.17 27.46 3.29
N VAL A 173 -1.14 26.27 3.88
CA VAL A 173 -0.13 25.89 4.88
C VAL A 173 1.25 25.88 4.21
N PRO A 174 2.32 26.45 4.80
CA PRO A 174 3.67 26.41 4.22
C PRO A 174 4.21 24.98 4.10
N ASP A 175 4.99 24.70 3.05
CA ASP A 175 5.46 23.34 2.73
C ASP A 175 6.25 22.68 3.88
N GLU A 176 7.06 23.43 4.62
CA GLU A 176 7.80 22.93 5.78
C GLU A 176 6.87 22.38 6.87
N GLU A 177 5.76 23.07 7.14
CA GLU A 177 4.74 22.63 8.10
C GLU A 177 3.91 21.46 7.54
N ARG A 178 3.72 21.38 6.22
CA ARG A 178 2.97 20.28 5.58
C ARG A 178 3.65 18.94 5.84
N GLU A 179 4.95 18.85 5.61
CA GLU A 179 5.72 17.61 5.80
C GLU A 179 5.65 17.13 7.25
N ASP A 180 5.76 18.05 8.20
CA ASP A 180 5.67 17.74 9.63
C ASP A 180 4.27 17.24 10.03
N LEU A 181 3.21 17.85 9.51
CA LEU A 181 1.82 17.43 9.75
C LEU A 181 1.52 16.06 9.12
N LEU A 182 1.95 15.83 7.88
CA LEU A 182 1.85 14.53 7.20
C LEU A 182 2.66 13.46 7.94
N GLY A 183 3.82 13.85 8.48
CA GLY A 183 4.63 13.02 9.36
C GLY A 183 3.86 12.58 10.61
N ALA A 184 3.23 13.50 11.33
CA ALA A 184 2.41 13.20 12.51
C ALA A 184 1.22 12.28 12.15
N LEU A 185 0.53 12.57 11.04
CA LEU A 185 -0.58 11.74 10.53
C LEU A 185 -0.14 10.30 10.21
N SER A 186 1.00 10.13 9.51
CA SER A 186 1.52 8.80 9.16
C SER A 186 1.88 7.97 10.39
N ARG A 187 2.32 8.61 11.48
CA ARG A 187 2.59 7.95 12.77
C ARG A 187 1.34 7.78 13.64
N ARG A 188 0.19 8.29 13.18
CA ARG A 188 -1.07 8.39 13.94
C ARG A 188 -0.88 9.15 15.27
N ASP A 189 0.04 10.11 15.31
CA ASP A 189 0.30 10.96 16.48
C ASP A 189 -0.65 12.15 16.48
N LEU A 190 -1.88 11.91 16.96
CA LEU A 190 -2.92 12.93 16.98
C LEU A 190 -2.63 14.07 17.97
N VAL A 191 -1.81 13.81 18.99
CA VAL A 191 -1.40 14.82 19.98
C VAL A 191 -0.40 15.79 19.35
N GLU A 192 0.60 15.27 18.64
CA GLU A 192 1.52 16.11 17.87
C GLU A 192 0.79 16.88 16.77
N LEU A 193 -0.14 16.23 16.06
CA LEU A 193 -0.96 16.86 15.04
C LEU A 193 -1.74 18.06 15.60
N GLU A 194 -2.42 17.89 16.74
CA GLU A 194 -3.17 18.96 17.40
C GLU A 194 -2.25 20.12 17.79
N ALA A 195 -1.14 19.83 18.47
CA ALA A 195 -0.17 20.82 18.93
C ALA A 195 0.47 21.62 17.77
N ARG A 196 0.66 21.01 16.60
CA ARG A 196 1.15 21.69 15.39
C ARG A 196 0.06 22.52 14.72
N THR A 197 -1.15 21.97 14.61
CA THR A 197 -2.29 22.67 14.01
C THR A 197 -2.65 23.95 14.78
N GLU A 198 -2.44 23.99 16.10
CA GLU A 198 -2.62 25.19 16.92
C GLU A 198 -1.74 26.38 16.53
N ARG A 199 -0.56 26.11 15.97
CA ARG A 199 0.43 27.13 15.56
C ARG A 199 0.16 27.68 14.17
N LEU A 200 -0.69 27.03 13.39
CA LEU A 200 -1.04 27.45 12.05
C LEU A 200 -1.95 28.69 12.06
N SER A 201 -1.68 29.59 11.13
CA SER A 201 -2.49 30.79 10.85
C SER A 201 -3.66 30.46 9.92
N ILE A 202 -4.58 29.61 10.38
CA ILE A 202 -5.77 29.15 9.66
C ILE A 202 -7.05 29.44 10.46
N SER A 203 -8.21 29.38 9.80
CA SER A 203 -9.51 29.59 10.46
C SER A 203 -9.78 28.55 11.58
N PRO A 204 -10.55 28.91 12.63
CA PRO A 204 -10.99 27.95 13.65
C PRO A 204 -11.71 26.72 13.06
N GLU A 205 -12.49 26.92 12.00
CA GLU A 205 -13.22 25.86 11.30
C GLU A 205 -12.25 24.89 10.59
N SER A 206 -11.24 25.43 9.89
CA SER A 206 -10.20 24.64 9.23
C SER A 206 -9.36 23.86 10.24
N ARG A 207 -9.03 24.47 11.38
CA ARG A 207 -8.33 23.82 12.48
C ARG A 207 -9.13 22.66 13.06
N ALA A 208 -10.42 22.87 13.34
CA ALA A 208 -11.31 21.83 13.81
C ALA A 208 -11.50 20.70 12.79
N LEU A 209 -11.49 21.02 11.50
CA LEU A 209 -11.54 20.02 10.43
C LEU A 209 -10.28 19.13 10.42
N LEU A 210 -9.09 19.74 10.48
CA LEU A 210 -7.80 19.03 10.47
C LEU A 210 -7.64 18.08 11.66
N THR A 211 -8.13 18.45 12.85
CA THR A 211 -8.06 17.59 14.04
C THR A 211 -9.15 16.53 14.08
N ARG A 212 -10.33 16.82 13.51
CA ARG A 212 -11.46 15.88 13.49
C ARG A 212 -11.34 14.80 12.41
N LEU A 213 -10.89 15.14 11.20
CA LEU A 213 -10.82 14.20 10.06
C LEU A 213 -10.09 12.88 10.38
N PRO A 214 -8.91 12.88 11.05
CA PRO A 214 -8.19 11.65 11.35
C PRO A 214 -8.92 10.69 12.30
N THR A 215 -9.93 11.19 13.03
CA THR A 215 -10.74 10.41 13.97
C THR A 215 -11.94 9.75 13.30
N LEU A 216 -12.23 10.08 12.05
CA LEU A 216 -13.40 9.61 11.33
C LEU A 216 -13.16 8.23 10.74
N ARG A 217 -13.73 7.21 11.39
CA ARG A 217 -13.65 5.80 11.01
C ARG A 217 -15.00 5.11 11.14
N GLY A 218 -15.34 4.23 10.20
CA GLY A 218 -16.64 3.56 10.19
C GLY A 218 -17.10 3.13 8.80
N GLY A 219 -18.42 3.00 8.63
CA GLY A 219 -19.02 2.67 7.34
C GLY A 219 -19.17 3.91 6.44
N ILE A 220 -19.96 3.75 5.38
CA ILE A 220 -20.21 4.83 4.40
C ILE A 220 -20.77 6.12 5.02
N GLU A 221 -21.44 6.04 6.17
CA GLU A 221 -21.97 7.20 6.90
C GLU A 221 -20.87 8.20 7.30
N VAL A 222 -19.62 7.74 7.43
CA VAL A 222 -18.47 8.59 7.74
C VAL A 222 -18.19 9.61 6.65
N LEU A 223 -18.38 9.23 5.39
CA LEU A 223 -18.15 10.12 4.24
C LEU A 223 -19.05 11.36 4.31
N GLY A 224 -20.29 11.23 4.80
CA GLY A 224 -21.20 12.38 4.99
C GLY A 224 -20.78 13.34 6.10
N ARG A 225 -19.84 12.96 6.97
CA ARG A 225 -19.32 13.79 8.07
C ARG A 225 -18.09 14.60 7.66
N ALA A 226 -17.50 14.29 6.50
CA ALA A 226 -16.37 15.01 5.92
C ALA A 226 -16.89 15.92 4.80
N ASN A 227 -16.94 17.24 5.08
CA ASN A 227 -17.50 18.24 4.18
C ASN A 227 -16.51 19.38 3.94
N GLY A 228 -16.76 20.18 2.92
CA GLY A 228 -15.97 21.37 2.61
C GLY A 228 -14.73 21.06 1.74
N PRO A 229 -13.52 21.53 2.09
CA PRO A 229 -12.32 21.42 1.26
C PRO A 229 -11.86 19.99 0.92
N VAL A 230 -12.46 18.97 1.55
CA VAL A 230 -12.16 17.53 1.32
C VAL A 230 -13.18 16.82 0.43
N SER A 231 -14.18 17.54 -0.07
CA SER A 231 -15.31 16.99 -0.84
C SER A 231 -14.89 16.15 -2.04
N GLN A 232 -13.83 16.55 -2.76
CA GLN A 232 -13.34 15.80 -3.91
C GLN A 232 -12.81 14.40 -3.54
N ALA A 233 -11.99 14.30 -2.49
CA ALA A 233 -11.49 13.01 -2.00
C ALA A 233 -12.64 12.14 -1.44
N VAL A 234 -13.60 12.76 -0.76
CA VAL A 234 -14.80 12.07 -0.27
C VAL A 234 -15.66 11.53 -1.41
N GLU A 235 -15.78 12.26 -2.51
CA GLU A 235 -16.51 11.81 -3.70
C GLU A 235 -15.81 10.63 -4.37
N ARG A 236 -14.47 10.70 -4.56
CA ARG A 236 -13.69 9.56 -5.08
C ARG A 236 -13.92 8.29 -4.26
N LEU A 237 -13.92 8.41 -2.94
CA LEU A 237 -14.16 7.30 -2.02
C LEU A 237 -15.59 6.76 -2.10
N ARG A 238 -16.57 7.63 -2.36
CA ARG A 238 -17.98 7.24 -2.56
C ARG A 238 -18.17 6.48 -3.87
N GLU A 239 -17.65 7.01 -4.98
CA GLU A 239 -17.71 6.36 -6.29
C GLU A 239 -17.05 4.97 -6.26
N LEU A 240 -15.88 4.85 -5.62
CA LEU A 240 -15.22 3.57 -5.41
C LEU A 240 -16.09 2.59 -4.61
N TYR A 241 -16.74 3.05 -3.54
CA TYR A 241 -17.62 2.20 -2.74
C TYR A 241 -18.82 1.68 -3.53
N GLU A 242 -19.41 2.52 -4.39
CA GLU A 242 -20.52 2.11 -5.26
C GLU A 242 -20.08 0.98 -6.19
N LEU A 243 -18.92 1.09 -6.83
CA LEU A 243 -18.35 0.02 -7.66
C LEU A 243 -18.02 -1.25 -6.86
N LEU A 244 -17.54 -1.11 -5.62
CA LEU A 244 -17.31 -2.26 -4.74
C LEU A 244 -18.62 -2.93 -4.29
N ALA A 245 -19.71 -2.16 -4.20
CA ALA A 245 -21.04 -2.69 -3.90
C ALA A 245 -21.61 -3.48 -5.07
N GLU A 246 -21.44 -3.00 -6.31
CA GLU A 246 -21.78 -3.73 -7.53
C GLU A 246 -21.02 -5.06 -7.64
N ARG A 247 -19.79 -5.10 -7.15
CA ARG A 247 -18.94 -6.30 -7.09
C ARG A 247 -19.23 -7.20 -5.88
N GLY A 248 -20.11 -6.78 -4.97
CA GLY A 248 -20.53 -7.58 -3.82
C GLY A 248 -19.50 -7.69 -2.69
N VAL A 249 -18.56 -6.74 -2.60
CA VAL A 249 -17.47 -6.75 -1.58
C VAL A 249 -17.48 -5.53 -0.65
N ALA A 250 -18.43 -4.60 -0.82
CA ALA A 250 -18.53 -3.37 -0.03
C ALA A 250 -18.78 -3.58 1.48
N ASP A 251 -19.35 -4.73 1.89
CA ASP A 251 -19.58 -5.07 3.30
C ASP A 251 -18.26 -5.30 4.07
N ARG A 252 -17.14 -5.44 3.35
CA ARG A 252 -15.81 -5.64 3.91
C ARG A 252 -14.99 -4.35 3.98
N VAL A 253 -15.56 -3.23 3.54
CA VAL A 253 -14.90 -1.93 3.51
C VAL A 253 -15.21 -1.14 4.77
N ILE A 254 -14.17 -0.58 5.37
CA ILE A 254 -14.24 0.35 6.50
C ILE A 254 -13.52 1.62 6.05
N PHE A 255 -14.18 2.76 6.09
CA PHE A 255 -13.52 4.03 5.83
C PHE A 255 -12.67 4.44 7.02
N ASP A 256 -11.44 4.88 6.75
CA ASP A 256 -10.54 5.51 7.70
C ASP A 256 -9.98 6.78 7.06
N LEU A 257 -10.59 7.93 7.39
CA LEU A 257 -10.12 9.22 6.86
C LEU A 257 -8.83 9.70 7.55
N GLY A 258 -8.34 8.99 8.57
CA GLY A 258 -7.01 9.15 9.13
C GLY A 258 -5.95 8.28 8.46
N LEU A 259 -6.31 7.49 7.45
CA LEU A 259 -5.39 6.61 6.76
C LEU A 259 -4.44 7.41 5.86
N VAL A 260 -3.23 7.64 6.35
CA VAL A 260 -2.11 8.20 5.59
C VAL A 260 -1.03 7.13 5.51
N ARG A 261 -0.77 6.61 4.31
CA ARG A 261 0.29 5.60 4.11
C ARG A 261 1.66 6.27 4.12
N GLU A 262 2.66 5.52 4.58
CA GLU A 262 4.05 6.00 4.66
C GLU A 262 4.68 6.31 3.29
N LEU A 263 4.16 5.72 2.21
CA LEU A 263 4.70 5.89 0.86
C LEU A 263 4.14 7.17 0.24
N GLY A 264 5.02 8.11 -0.08
CA GLY A 264 4.63 9.45 -0.53
C GLY A 264 4.05 9.50 -1.94
N TYR A 265 4.15 8.42 -2.70
CA TYR A 265 3.82 8.39 -4.13
C TYR A 265 2.35 8.11 -4.47
N TYR A 266 1.50 7.75 -3.50
CA TYR A 266 0.08 7.51 -3.80
C TYR A 266 -0.61 8.82 -4.21
N THR A 267 -1.50 8.82 -5.20
CA THR A 267 -2.14 10.02 -5.78
C THR A 267 -3.67 10.04 -5.61
N GLY A 268 -4.26 9.01 -5.00
CA GLY A 268 -5.70 8.89 -4.84
C GLY A 268 -6.09 7.90 -3.73
N PRO A 269 -7.15 7.09 -3.91
CA PRO A 269 -7.55 6.09 -2.92
C PRO A 269 -6.40 5.18 -2.51
N VAL A 270 -6.31 4.90 -1.21
CA VAL A 270 -5.33 4.00 -0.59
C VAL A 270 -6.06 3.03 0.32
N TRP A 271 -5.53 1.82 0.45
CA TRP A 271 -6.14 0.81 1.30
C TRP A 271 -5.13 -0.01 2.09
N GLU A 272 -5.57 -0.53 3.21
CA GLU A 272 -4.85 -1.47 4.06
C GLU A 272 -5.72 -2.70 4.34
N VAL A 273 -5.12 -3.88 4.30
CA VAL A 273 -5.79 -5.15 4.54
C VAL A 273 -5.59 -5.56 5.99
N TYR A 274 -6.69 -5.88 6.66
CA TYR A 274 -6.73 -6.27 8.06
C TYR A 274 -7.47 -7.59 8.24
N ASP A 275 -7.15 -8.29 9.31
CA ASP A 275 -7.96 -9.41 9.80
C ASP A 275 -8.15 -9.29 11.32
N PRO A 276 -9.38 -9.44 11.84
CA PRO A 276 -9.65 -9.27 13.27
C PRO A 276 -8.98 -10.33 14.16
N ALA A 277 -8.48 -11.45 13.61
CA ALA A 277 -7.75 -12.45 14.37
C ALA A 277 -6.32 -12.00 14.74
N VAL A 278 -5.80 -10.94 14.13
CA VAL A 278 -4.43 -10.44 14.34
C VAL A 278 -4.37 -8.92 14.56
N GLY A 279 -3.32 -8.47 15.24
CA GLY A 279 -3.10 -7.05 15.57
C GLY A 279 -2.23 -6.29 14.56
N PHE A 280 -2.00 -6.83 13.36
CA PHE A 280 -1.14 -6.24 12.33
C PHE A 280 -1.80 -6.26 10.95
N MET A 281 -1.36 -5.36 10.06
CA MET A 281 -1.79 -5.32 8.67
C MET A 281 -1.23 -6.49 7.87
N LEU A 282 -2.05 -7.05 7.00
CA LEU A 282 -1.68 -8.14 6.08
C LEU A 282 -1.10 -7.63 4.76
N GLY A 283 -1.35 -6.37 4.43
CA GLY A 283 -0.94 -5.77 3.17
C GLY A 283 -1.65 -4.45 2.93
N GLY A 284 -1.56 -3.95 1.71
CA GLY A 284 -2.23 -2.73 1.30
C GLY A 284 -1.90 -2.34 -0.12
N GLY A 285 -2.56 -1.30 -0.58
CA GLY A 285 -2.43 -0.81 -1.93
C GLY A 285 -2.83 0.65 -2.06
N GLY A 286 -3.00 1.09 -3.29
CA GLY A 286 -3.47 2.43 -3.62
C GLY A 286 -3.23 2.79 -5.08
N ARG A 287 -3.78 3.94 -5.49
CA ARG A 287 -3.51 4.58 -6.79
C ARG A 287 -2.24 5.43 -6.74
N TYR A 288 -1.41 5.36 -7.78
CA TYR A 288 -0.08 6.00 -7.87
C TYR A 288 0.24 6.50 -9.29
N ASP A 289 -0.59 7.38 -9.85
CA ASP A 289 -0.55 7.73 -11.28
C ASP A 289 0.79 8.30 -11.78
N ASP A 290 1.57 8.92 -10.90
CA ASP A 290 2.84 9.54 -11.28
C ASP A 290 4.01 8.55 -11.38
N MET A 291 3.87 7.33 -10.84
CA MET A 291 5.02 6.41 -10.67
C MET A 291 5.64 6.00 -12.01
N ILE A 292 4.82 5.63 -12.99
CA ILE A 292 5.34 5.19 -14.30
C ILE A 292 5.95 6.40 -15.04
N GLY A 293 5.36 7.59 -14.87
CA GLY A 293 5.84 8.85 -15.43
C GLY A 293 7.26 9.18 -14.99
N ARG A 294 7.64 8.86 -13.74
CA ARG A 294 9.01 9.00 -13.22
C ARG A 294 10.05 8.22 -14.03
N PHE A 295 9.63 7.20 -14.78
CA PHE A 295 10.48 6.39 -15.67
C PHE A 295 10.31 6.71 -17.16
N GLY A 296 9.51 7.74 -17.50
CA GLY A 296 9.40 8.28 -18.85
C GLY A 296 8.14 7.88 -19.62
N ARG A 297 7.10 7.36 -18.96
CA ARG A 297 5.81 7.07 -19.60
C ARG A 297 4.65 7.36 -18.64
N ASP A 298 3.83 8.34 -18.97
CA ASP A 298 2.69 8.73 -18.14
C ASP A 298 1.53 7.74 -18.32
N LEU A 299 1.30 6.91 -17.30
CA LEU A 299 0.22 5.95 -17.26
C LEU A 299 -0.39 5.90 -15.86
N PRO A 300 -1.73 6.00 -15.74
CA PRO A 300 -2.39 5.82 -14.47
C PRO A 300 -2.19 4.39 -13.96
N ALA A 301 -2.03 4.21 -12.66
CA ALA A 301 -1.75 2.89 -12.10
C ALA A 301 -2.26 2.74 -10.67
N CYS A 302 -2.64 1.53 -10.30
CA CYS A 302 -2.97 1.15 -8.94
C CYS A 302 -2.64 -0.32 -8.70
N GLY A 303 -2.52 -0.71 -7.44
CA GLY A 303 -2.14 -2.08 -7.12
C GLY A 303 -2.24 -2.42 -5.65
N THR A 304 -2.12 -3.70 -5.34
CA THR A 304 -2.16 -4.26 -3.99
C THR A 304 -0.96 -5.14 -3.77
N ALA A 305 -0.35 -5.07 -2.58
CA ALA A 305 0.67 -6.00 -2.14
C ALA A 305 0.30 -6.60 -0.76
N LEU A 306 0.36 -7.93 -0.67
CA LEU A 306 0.09 -8.73 0.51
C LEU A 306 1.39 -9.35 1.03
N ASP A 307 1.60 -9.31 2.34
CA ASP A 307 2.65 -10.05 3.05
C ASP A 307 2.13 -11.48 3.29
N VAL A 308 2.67 -12.44 2.53
CA VAL A 308 2.15 -13.81 2.47
C VAL A 308 2.31 -14.50 3.84
N GLU A 309 3.42 -14.26 4.53
CA GLU A 309 3.63 -14.79 5.87
C GLU A 309 2.60 -14.25 6.87
N ARG A 310 2.26 -12.96 6.80
CA ARG A 310 1.23 -12.38 7.66
C ARG A 310 -0.17 -12.90 7.35
N VAL A 311 -0.51 -13.07 6.07
CA VAL A 311 -1.76 -13.70 5.65
C VAL A 311 -1.85 -15.13 6.20
N HIS A 312 -0.75 -15.89 6.12
CA HIS A 312 -0.68 -17.24 6.69
C HIS A 312 -0.89 -17.25 8.20
N ILE A 313 -0.24 -16.35 8.95
CA ILE A 313 -0.45 -16.23 10.40
C ILE A 313 -1.91 -15.89 10.72
N ALA A 314 -2.54 -14.98 9.97
CA ALA A 314 -3.94 -14.61 10.16
C ALA A 314 -4.88 -15.80 9.92
N LYS A 315 -4.67 -16.54 8.82
CA LYS A 315 -5.43 -17.76 8.51
C LYS A 315 -5.31 -18.81 9.62
N MET A 316 -4.09 -19.04 10.13
CA MET A 316 -3.86 -19.95 11.26
C MET A 316 -4.49 -19.48 12.57
N ALA A 317 -4.68 -18.17 12.74
CA ALA A 317 -5.36 -17.60 13.90
C ALA A 317 -6.89 -17.76 13.80
N GLU A 318 -7.47 -17.61 12.60
CA GLU A 318 -8.90 -17.88 12.36
C GLU A 318 -9.26 -19.35 12.64
N GLU A 319 -8.42 -20.30 12.24
CA GLU A 319 -8.68 -21.74 12.45
C GLU A 319 -8.68 -22.17 13.93
N LYS A 320 -8.11 -21.34 14.83
CA LYS A 320 -7.99 -21.62 16.26
C LYS A 320 -9.05 -20.95 17.12
N GLY A 321 -9.74 -19.92 16.61
CA GLY A 321 -10.69 -19.08 17.35
C GLY A 321 -12.14 -19.38 17.01
#